data_AF-A0A978THH7-F1
#
_entry.id   AF-A0A978THH7-F1
#
_cell.length_a   1.000
_cell.length_b   1.000
_cell.length_c   1.000
_cell.angle_alpha   90.00
_cell.angle_beta   90.00
_cell.angle_gamma   90.00
#
_symmetry.space_group_name_H-M   'P 1'
#
loop_
_entity.id
_entity.type
_entity.pdbx_description
1 polymer ?
#
loop_
_entity_poly.entity_id
_entity_poly.type
_entity_poly.pdbx_seq_one_letter_code
_entity_poly.pdbx_strand_id
1 'polypeptide(L)'
;MTDLGTVWGVLPATLGLVALAFYRRAWWMGSYLILTMVGTMVLTPLAKLLWHRVRPTLWQGVPLPKDFSFPSSHATYSLALVLALMLLTWGSPKFPWILGLGTWFVLFIGWSRLYLGIHYPSDILGGWLLATAWTLGLYWLMRGLFVTE
;
A
#
# COMPACT_ATOMS: atom_id res chain seq x y z
N MET A 1 -2.85 4.92 17.88
CA MET A 1 -1.63 5.64 17.44
C MET A 1 -0.72 4.63 16.75
N THR A 2 -0.87 4.29 15.47
CA THR A 2 -0.55 5.10 14.30
C THR A 2 -1.30 4.50 13.10
N ASP A 3 -2.34 5.19 12.62
CA ASP A 3 -3.14 4.80 11.43
C ASP A 3 -2.70 5.57 10.17
N LEU A 4 -1.48 6.12 10.18
CA LEU A 4 -0.88 6.80 9.04
C LEU A 4 -0.73 5.87 7.82
N GLY A 5 -0.49 4.58 8.04
CA GLY A 5 -0.40 3.58 6.97
C GLY A 5 -1.75 3.22 6.34
N THR A 6 -2.87 3.76 6.84
CA THR A 6 -4.23 3.47 6.36
C THR A 6 -5.09 4.74 6.39
N VAL A 7 -5.89 4.95 7.44
CA VAL A 7 -6.98 5.93 7.52
C VAL A 7 -6.49 7.38 7.47
N TRP A 8 -5.36 7.68 8.11
CA TRP A 8 -4.90 9.07 8.26
C TRP A 8 -3.86 9.50 7.23
N GLY A 9 -3.25 8.56 6.50
CA GLY A 9 -2.24 8.89 5.48
C GLY A 9 -2.62 8.37 4.11
N VAL A 10 -2.63 7.05 3.94
CA VAL A 10 -2.82 6.43 2.62
C VAL A 10 -4.17 6.76 1.99
N LEU A 11 -5.26 6.68 2.76
CA LEU A 11 -6.61 6.94 2.25
C LEU A 11 -6.81 8.39 1.77
N PRO A 12 -6.58 9.43 2.60
CA PRO A 12 -6.75 10.82 2.15
C PRO A 12 -5.79 11.20 1.03
N ALA A 13 -4.54 10.71 1.06
CA ALA A 13 -3.59 10.93 -0.04
C ALA A 13 -4.10 10.34 -1.35
N THR A 14 -4.59 9.09 -1.32
CA THR A 14 -5.16 8.43 -2.50
C THR A 14 -6.35 9.21 -3.03
N LEU A 15 -7.30 9.59 -2.18
CA LEU A 15 -8.49 10.34 -2.60
C LEU A 15 -8.13 11.68 -3.25
N GLY A 16 -7.21 12.43 -2.65
CA GLY A 16 -6.72 13.69 -3.20
C GLY A 16 -6.03 13.51 -4.56
N LEU A 17 -5.19 12.48 -4.71
CA LEU A 17 -4.49 12.16 -5.95
C LEU A 17 -5.45 11.70 -7.07
N VAL A 18 -6.44 10.87 -6.72
CA VAL A 18 -7.49 10.43 -7.65
C VAL A 18 -8.32 11.63 -8.11
N ALA A 19 -8.80 12.47 -7.17
CA ALA A 19 -9.55 13.68 -7.50
C ALA A 19 -8.75 14.61 -8.42
N LEU A 20 -7.45 14.81 -8.12
CA LEU A 20 -6.55 15.60 -8.96
C LEU A 20 -6.37 15.00 -10.35
N ALA A 21 -6.20 13.68 -10.46
CA ALA A 21 -6.04 13.00 -11.74
C ALA A 21 -7.28 13.17 -12.62
N PHE A 22 -8.48 12.97 -12.05
CA PHE A 22 -9.74 13.15 -12.77
C PHE A 22 -9.98 14.62 -13.14
N TYR A 23 -9.69 15.57 -12.24
CA TYR A 23 -9.76 17.01 -12.53
C TYR A 23 -8.86 17.41 -13.70
N ARG A 24 -7.65 16.83 -13.77
CA ARG A 24 -6.71 17.04 -14.88
C ARG A 24 -6.99 16.18 -16.11
N ARG A 25 -8.11 15.45 -16.14
CA ARG A 25 -8.48 14.51 -17.21
C ARG A 25 -7.41 13.42 -17.47
N ALA A 26 -6.59 13.12 -16.47
CA ALA A 26 -5.64 12.01 -16.48
C ALA A 26 -6.34 10.72 -15.99
N TRP A 27 -7.44 10.36 -16.66
CA TRP A 27 -8.35 9.26 -16.28
C TRP A 27 -7.61 7.94 -16.09
N TRP A 28 -6.66 7.65 -16.97
CA TRP A 28 -5.74 6.53 -16.86
C TRP A 28 -5.08 6.42 -15.47
N MET A 29 -4.44 7.50 -15.03
CA MET A 29 -3.69 7.54 -13.77
C MET A 29 -4.64 7.40 -12.57
N GLY A 30 -5.79 8.05 -12.64
CA GLY A 30 -6.82 7.98 -11.61
C GLY A 30 -7.39 6.57 -11.46
N SER A 31 -7.78 5.94 -12.57
CA SER A 31 -8.29 4.56 -12.59
C SER A 31 -7.25 3.56 -12.08
N TYR A 32 -5.99 3.72 -12.47
CA TYR A 32 -4.90 2.86 -11.98
C TYR A 32 -4.72 2.97 -10.46
N LEU A 33 -4.74 4.18 -9.89
CA LEU A 33 -4.67 4.38 -8.44
C LEU A 33 -5.86 3.77 -7.70
N ILE A 34 -7.08 3.94 -8.23
CA ILE A 34 -8.29 3.33 -7.66
C ILE A 34 -8.16 1.81 -7.64
N LEU A 35 -7.84 1.20 -8.78
CA LEU A 35 -7.75 -0.25 -8.91
C LEU A 35 -6.60 -0.85 -8.08
N THR A 36 -5.49 -0.12 -7.95
CA THR A 36 -4.39 -0.52 -7.06
C THR A 36 -4.87 -0.59 -5.61
N MET A 37 -5.53 0.46 -5.12
CA MET A 37 -5.95 0.55 -3.72
C MET A 37 -7.12 -0.38 -3.41
N VAL A 38 -8.15 -0.42 -4.26
CA VAL A 38 -9.28 -1.36 -4.11
C VAL A 38 -8.79 -2.79 -4.17
N GLY A 39 -7.93 -3.13 -5.14
CA GLY A 39 -7.41 -4.49 -5.26
C GLY A 39 -6.61 -4.92 -4.04
N THR A 40 -5.71 -4.08 -3.52
CA THR A 40 -4.98 -4.41 -2.29
C THR A 40 -5.88 -4.47 -1.05
N MET A 41 -6.91 -3.63 -0.95
CA MET A 41 -7.92 -3.67 0.11
C MET A 41 -8.79 -4.94 0.07
N VAL A 42 -8.97 -5.56 -1.09
CA VAL A 42 -9.67 -6.84 -1.24
C VAL A 42 -8.73 -8.02 -1.00
N LEU A 43 -7.54 -8.00 -1.61
CA LEU A 43 -6.59 -9.11 -1.52
C LEU A 43 -6.01 -9.30 -0.12
N THR A 44 -5.84 -8.22 0.65
CA THR A 44 -5.25 -8.30 1.99
C THR A 44 -6.13 -9.07 2.98
N PRO A 45 -7.44 -8.75 3.15
CA PRO A 45 -8.35 -9.57 3.95
C PRO A 45 -8.49 -11.00 3.44
N LEU A 46 -8.51 -11.22 2.11
CA LEU A 46 -8.55 -12.58 1.56
C LEU A 46 -7.31 -13.38 1.97
N ALA A 47 -6.11 -12.81 1.85
CA ALA A 47 -4.88 -13.45 2.30
C ALA A 47 -4.89 -13.72 3.81
N LYS A 48 -5.47 -12.82 4.62
CA LYS A 48 -5.68 -13.04 6.06
C LYS A 48 -6.58 -14.25 6.35
N LEU A 49 -7.67 -14.39 5.61
CA LEU A 49 -8.57 -15.53 5.69
C LEU A 49 -8.00 -16.82 5.10
N LEU A 50 -6.89 -16.77 4.37
CA LEU A 50 -6.20 -17.97 3.90
C LEU A 50 -5.18 -18.44 4.94
N TRP A 51 -4.38 -17.51 5.50
CA TRP A 51 -3.29 -17.87 6.42
C TRP A 51 -3.71 -18.01 7.89
N HIS A 52 -4.76 -17.31 8.34
CA HIS A 52 -5.25 -17.36 9.73
C HIS A 52 -4.16 -17.15 10.80
N ARG A 53 -3.12 -16.38 10.47
CA ARG A 53 -1.98 -16.25 11.36
C ARG A 53 -2.35 -15.43 12.60
N VAL A 54 -2.09 -15.99 13.77
CA VAL A 54 -2.26 -15.33 15.07
C VAL A 54 -1.27 -14.16 15.19
N ARG A 55 -1.67 -13.08 15.85
CA ARG A 55 -0.81 -11.90 16.09
C ARG A 55 0.19 -12.17 17.23
N PRO A 56 1.40 -11.58 17.17
CA PRO A 56 2.26 -11.55 18.33
C PRO A 56 1.65 -10.70 19.44
N THR A 57 1.92 -11.07 20.69
CA THR A 57 1.48 -10.35 21.89
C THR A 57 2.69 -9.98 22.74
N LEU A 58 3.58 -9.16 22.19
CA LEU A 58 4.85 -8.83 22.83
C LEU A 58 4.69 -7.80 23.96
N TRP A 59 3.71 -6.91 23.86
CA TRP A 59 3.48 -5.84 24.81
C TRP A 59 2.14 -5.99 25.52
N GLN A 60 2.14 -5.79 26.84
CA GLN A 60 0.92 -5.73 27.63
C GLN A 60 0.27 -4.33 27.49
N GLY A 61 -1.05 -4.27 27.43
CA GLY A 61 -1.81 -3.00 27.37
C GLY A 61 -1.96 -2.37 25.98
N VAL A 62 -1.38 -2.94 24.92
CA VAL A 62 -1.63 -2.50 23.54
C VAL A 62 -2.87 -3.23 23.00
N PRO A 63 -3.95 -2.52 22.62
CA PRO A 63 -5.13 -3.16 22.04
C PRO A 63 -4.76 -3.87 20.74
N LEU A 64 -5.01 -5.19 20.68
CA LEU A 64 -4.79 -5.97 19.48
C LEU A 64 -5.94 -5.76 18.49
N PRO A 65 -5.64 -5.59 17.19
CA PRO A 65 -6.66 -5.68 16.17
C PRO A 65 -7.38 -7.04 16.22
N LYS A 66 -8.68 -7.05 15.92
CA LYS A 66 -9.53 -8.26 15.97
C LYS A 66 -9.31 -9.23 14.80
N ASP A 67 -8.47 -8.86 13.83
CA ASP A 67 -8.20 -9.63 12.61
C ASP A 67 -6.82 -10.32 12.63
N PHE A 68 -6.57 -11.19 11.65
CA PHE A 68 -5.31 -11.94 11.53
C PHE A 68 -4.09 -11.04 11.24
N SER A 69 -2.91 -11.54 11.58
CA SER A 69 -1.63 -10.80 11.48
C SER A 69 -1.06 -10.75 10.06
N PHE A 70 -1.19 -11.83 9.29
CA PHE A 70 -0.56 -11.95 7.98
C PHE A 70 -1.55 -11.78 6.82
N PRO A 71 -1.25 -10.97 5.80
CA PRO A 71 -0.19 -9.97 5.75
C PRO A 71 -0.59 -8.67 6.47
N SER A 72 0.38 -7.78 6.71
CA SER A 72 0.10 -6.49 7.35
C SER A 72 -0.57 -5.50 6.40
N SER A 73 -1.78 -5.04 6.74
CA SER A 73 -2.53 -4.06 5.92
C SER A 73 -1.83 -2.70 5.81
N HIS A 74 -1.29 -2.16 6.91
CA HIS A 74 -0.53 -0.90 6.87
C HIS A 74 0.72 -1.00 5.99
N ALA A 75 1.44 -2.13 6.02
CA ALA A 75 2.60 -2.35 5.16
C ALA A 75 2.19 -2.50 3.68
N THR A 76 1.10 -3.24 3.43
CA THR A 76 0.59 -3.47 2.08
C THR A 76 0.14 -2.15 1.43
N TYR A 77 -0.72 -1.39 2.10
CA TYR A 77 -1.33 -0.20 1.52
C TYR A 77 -0.33 0.95 1.37
N SER A 78 0.60 1.10 2.31
CA SER A 78 1.66 2.12 2.21
C SER A 78 2.59 1.85 1.03
N LEU A 79 3.02 0.59 0.82
CA LEU A 79 3.84 0.24 -0.34
C LEU A 79 3.05 0.35 -1.65
N ALA A 80 1.79 -0.11 -1.68
CA ALA A 80 0.96 -0.04 -2.88
C ALA A 80 0.83 1.41 -3.40
N LEU A 81 0.54 2.36 -2.52
CA LEU A 81 0.47 3.78 -2.87
C LEU A 81 1.81 4.31 -3.38
N VAL A 82 2.90 4.09 -2.64
CA VAL A 82 4.22 4.61 -3.00
C VAL A 82 4.70 4.00 -4.32
N LEU A 83 4.57 2.69 -4.49
CA LEU A 83 4.98 2.00 -5.72
C LEU A 83 4.14 2.45 -6.92
N ALA A 84 2.83 2.64 -6.76
CA ALA A 84 1.99 3.19 -7.81
C ALA A 84 2.45 4.60 -8.22
N LEU A 85 2.77 5.46 -7.25
CA LEU A 85 3.30 6.79 -7.52
C LEU A 85 4.67 6.75 -8.21
N MET A 86 5.57 5.85 -7.79
CA MET A 86 6.86 5.66 -8.44
C MET A 86 6.70 5.27 -9.91
N LEU A 87 5.78 4.34 -10.22
CA LEU A 87 5.49 3.93 -11.59
C LEU A 87 4.87 5.06 -12.43
N LEU A 88 3.91 5.80 -11.86
CA LEU A 88 3.25 6.91 -12.55
C LEU A 88 4.16 8.12 -12.76
N THR A 89 5.20 8.27 -11.95
CA THR A 89 6.14 9.41 -12.02
C THR A 89 7.48 9.02 -12.65
N TRP A 90 7.64 7.79 -13.13
CA TRP A 90 8.87 7.30 -13.74
C TRP A 90 9.33 8.23 -14.87
N GLY A 91 10.61 8.63 -14.85
CA GLY A 91 11.20 9.56 -15.81
C GLY A 91 10.83 11.04 -15.60
N SER A 92 9.99 11.38 -14.63
CA SER A 92 9.68 12.77 -14.29
C SER A 92 10.63 13.33 -13.23
N PRO A 93 10.78 14.66 -13.11
CA PRO A 93 11.55 15.30 -12.03
C PRO A 93 11.04 14.98 -10.62
N LYS A 94 9.81 14.47 -10.49
CA LYS A 94 9.21 14.09 -9.20
C LYS A 94 9.69 12.72 -8.71
N PHE A 95 10.19 11.87 -9.60
CA PHE A 95 10.55 10.49 -9.27
C PHE A 95 11.56 10.37 -8.11
N PRO A 96 12.68 11.13 -8.07
CA PRO A 96 13.65 11.00 -6.98
C PRO A 96 13.05 11.35 -5.61
N TRP A 97 12.14 12.32 -5.57
CA TRP A 97 11.44 12.72 -4.36
C TRP A 97 10.49 11.63 -3.86
N ILE A 98 9.71 11.04 -4.78
CA ILE A 98 8.81 9.93 -4.44
C ILE A 98 9.62 8.69 -4.01
N LEU A 99 10.72 8.38 -4.68
CA LEU A 99 11.62 7.29 -4.30
C LEU A 99 12.16 7.51 -2.88
N GLY A 100 12.74 8.68 -2.59
CA GLY A 100 13.33 8.97 -1.27
C GLY A 100 12.29 9.02 -0.15
N LEU A 101 11.31 9.93 -0.26
CA LEU A 101 10.29 10.14 0.78
C LEU A 101 9.35 8.95 0.89
N GLY A 102 8.98 8.33 -0.23
CA GLY A 102 8.13 7.16 -0.26
C GLY A 102 8.79 5.94 0.36
N THR A 103 10.06 5.67 0.03
CA THR A 103 10.82 4.57 0.68
C THR A 103 10.90 4.79 2.18
N TRP A 104 11.26 6.00 2.61
CA TRP A 104 11.30 6.33 4.04
C TRP A 104 9.94 6.11 4.71
N PHE A 105 8.85 6.55 4.09
CA PHE A 105 7.49 6.34 4.60
C PHE A 105 7.13 4.86 4.74
N VAL A 106 7.40 4.03 3.72
CA VAL A 106 7.12 2.58 3.76
C VAL A 106 7.91 1.89 4.87
N LEU A 107 9.20 2.21 5.00
CA LEU A 107 10.05 1.66 6.04
C LEU A 107 9.60 2.10 7.44
N PHE A 108 9.25 3.37 7.60
CA PHE A 108 8.73 3.92 8.86
C PHE A 108 7.41 3.24 9.27
N ILE A 109 6.48 3.03 8.32
CA ILE A 109 5.24 2.30 8.59
C ILE A 109 5.52 0.86 8.98
N GLY A 110 6.39 0.15 8.25
CA GLY A 110 6.80 -1.21 8.57
C GLY A 110 7.40 -1.30 9.97
N TRP A 111 8.35 -0.44 10.28
CA TRP A 111 8.97 -0.33 11.61
C TRP A 111 7.93 -0.07 12.70
N SER A 112 6.99 0.86 12.47
CA SER A 112 5.96 1.17 13.47
C SER A 112 5.12 -0.05 13.85
N ARG A 113 4.89 -1.00 12.92
CA ARG A 113 4.13 -2.22 13.19
C ARG A 113 4.92 -3.21 14.06
N LEU A 114 6.23 -3.29 13.85
CA LEU A 114 7.13 -4.10 14.65
C LEU A 114 7.32 -3.48 16.04
N TYR A 115 7.51 -2.16 16.11
CA TYR A 115 7.63 -1.41 17.35
C TYR A 115 6.38 -1.58 18.22
N LEU A 116 5.18 -1.52 17.65
CA LEU A 116 3.93 -1.80 18.35
C LEU A 116 3.75 -3.28 18.71
N GLY A 117 4.63 -4.18 18.28
CA GLY A 117 4.62 -5.59 18.65
C GLY A 117 3.37 -6.36 18.19
N ILE A 118 2.65 -5.84 17.18
CA ILE A 118 1.38 -6.39 16.67
C ILE A 118 1.54 -7.18 15.36
N HIS A 119 2.74 -7.23 14.81
CA HIS A 119 3.10 -7.95 13.60
C HIS A 119 4.50 -8.55 13.69
N TYR A 120 4.70 -9.68 13.02
CA TYR A 120 6.01 -10.26 12.77
C TYR A 120 6.69 -9.58 11.58
N PRO A 121 8.04 -9.62 11.47
CA PRO A 121 8.74 -9.14 10.28
C PRO A 121 8.22 -9.77 8.98
N SER A 122 7.86 -11.05 9.00
CA SER A 122 7.28 -11.73 7.83
C SER A 122 5.89 -11.22 7.45
N ASP A 123 5.10 -10.64 8.36
CA ASP A 123 3.82 -10.01 7.99
C ASP A 123 4.04 -8.74 7.15
N ILE A 124 5.12 -8.01 7.45
CA ILE A 124 5.52 -6.81 6.72
C ILE A 124 6.02 -7.19 5.34
N LEU A 125 6.95 -8.14 5.27
CA LEU A 125 7.49 -8.65 4.01
C LEU A 125 6.38 -9.25 3.12
N GLY A 126 5.47 -10.03 3.70
CA GLY A 126 4.33 -10.59 2.97
C GLY A 126 3.40 -9.51 2.42
N GLY A 127 3.14 -8.46 3.20
CA GLY A 127 2.36 -7.31 2.73
C GLY A 127 3.05 -6.56 1.60
N TRP A 128 4.37 -6.38 1.68
CA TRP A 128 5.15 -5.77 0.61
C TRP A 128 5.14 -6.60 -0.66
N LEU A 129 5.34 -7.92 -0.57
CA LEU A 129 5.27 -8.81 -1.72
C LEU A 129 3.89 -8.78 -2.39
N LEU A 130 2.81 -8.81 -1.59
CA LEU A 130 1.44 -8.72 -2.11
C LEU A 130 1.21 -7.39 -2.85
N ALA A 131 1.61 -6.27 -2.24
CA ALA A 131 1.50 -4.95 -2.85
C ALA A 131 2.32 -4.85 -4.14
N THR A 132 3.57 -5.32 -4.14
CA THR A 132 4.44 -5.32 -5.33
C THR A 132 3.84 -6.15 -6.46
N ALA A 133 3.42 -7.39 -6.18
CA ALA A 133 2.84 -8.27 -7.19
C ALA A 133 1.59 -7.67 -7.83
N TRP A 134 0.65 -7.18 -7.01
CA TRP A 134 -0.58 -6.58 -7.51
C TRP A 134 -0.33 -5.29 -8.29
N THR A 135 0.43 -4.36 -7.71
CA THR A 135 0.63 -3.02 -8.27
C THR A 135 1.43 -3.08 -9.58
N LEU A 136 2.51 -3.86 -9.63
CA LEU A 136 3.27 -4.05 -10.87
C LEU A 136 2.44 -4.78 -11.92
N GLY A 137 1.79 -5.90 -11.56
CA GLY A 137 0.99 -6.69 -12.48
C GLY A 137 -0.14 -5.87 -13.10
N LEU A 138 -0.84 -5.10 -12.27
CA LEU A 138 -1.88 -4.18 -12.72
C LEU A 138 -1.33 -3.09 -13.63
N TYR A 139 -0.19 -2.48 -13.29
CA TYR A 139 0.42 -1.45 -14.12
C TYR A 139 0.74 -1.97 -15.53
N TRP A 140 1.35 -3.15 -15.63
CA TRP A 140 1.68 -3.75 -16.93
C TRP A 140 0.45 -4.13 -17.73
N LEU A 141 -0.53 -4.78 -17.09
CA LEU A 141 -1.80 -5.14 -17.71
C LEU A 141 -2.50 -3.90 -18.27
N MET A 142 -2.62 -2.88 -17.44
CA MET A 142 -3.32 -1.67 -17.80
C MET A 142 -2.49 -0.87 -18.83
N ARG A 143 -1.15 -0.81 -18.75
CA ARG A 143 -0.30 -0.04 -19.68
C ARG A 143 -0.43 -0.59 -21.10
N GLY A 144 -0.56 -1.91 -21.25
CA GLY A 144 -0.84 -2.54 -22.54
C GLY A 144 -2.17 -2.12 -23.18
N LEU A 145 -3.14 -1.64 -22.40
CA LEU A 145 -4.45 -1.19 -22.90
C LEU A 145 -4.46 0.29 -23.35
N PHE A 146 -3.46 1.08 -22.96
CA PHE A 146 -3.41 2.53 -23.22
C PHE A 146 -2.21 2.96 -24.07
N VAL A 147 -1.28 2.06 -24.38
CA VAL A 147 -0.10 2.31 -25.25
C VAL A 147 -0.27 1.68 -26.63
N THR A 148 -1.44 1.11 -26.94
CA THR A 148 -1.80 0.70 -28.30
C THR A 148 -2.37 1.88 -29.09
N GLU A 149 -1.56 2.90 -29.35
CA GLU A 149 -1.72 3.87 -30.44
C GLU A 149 -0.34 4.30 -30.96
#